data_AF-A0A932WZP1-F1
#
_entry.id   AF-A0A932WZP1-F1
#
_cell.length_a   1.000
_cell.length_b   1.000
_cell.length_c   1.000
_cell.angle_alpha   90.00
_cell.angle_beta   90.00
_cell.angle_gamma   90.00
#
_symmetry.space_group_name_H-M   'P 1'
#
loop_
_entity.id
_entity.type
_entity.pdbx_description
1 polymer ?
#
loop_
_entity_poly.entity_id
_entity_poly.type
_entity_poly.pdbx_seq_one_letter_code
_entity_poly.pdbx_strand_id
1 'polypeptide(L)'
;MQIILLLAILALCVLLLLRSVRPKTERLSQPLLPPEELVLALPVSPTQAFARCEAALAEAGAEVRYADAERGLLTAACTLGGPRDRLALILHVYPTADGSEVELDFKTASYSRGHDARAAAQVLALRERILRTDDEER
;
A
#
# COMPACT_ATOMS: atom_id res chain seq x y z
N MET A 1 -47.88 -7.82 -29.12
CA MET A 1 -46.48 -7.81 -29.60
C MET A 1 -45.66 -6.61 -29.09
N GLN A 2 -46.23 -5.41 -28.92
CA GLN A 2 -45.48 -4.22 -28.46
C GLN A 2 -44.86 -4.32 -27.05
N ILE A 3 -45.52 -5.00 -26.11
CA ILE A 3 -45.05 -5.14 -24.72
C ILE A 3 -43.75 -5.96 -24.63
N ILE A 4 -43.62 -7.00 -25.46
CA ILE A 4 -42.43 -7.87 -25.49
C ILE A 4 -41.22 -7.09 -26.03
N LEU A 5 -41.44 -6.23 -27.03
CA LEU A 5 -40.41 -5.37 -27.59
C LEU A 5 -39.88 -4.38 -26.55
N LEU A 6 -40.78 -3.76 -25.78
CA LEU A 6 -40.43 -2.82 -24.70
C LEU A 6 -39.58 -3.49 -23.61
N LEU A 7 -39.94 -4.71 -23.21
CA LEU A 7 -39.18 -5.46 -22.21
C LEU A 7 -37.78 -5.83 -22.70
N ALA A 8 -37.63 -6.21 -23.97
CA ALA A 8 -36.33 -6.52 -24.56
C ALA A 8 -35.41 -5.29 -24.62
N ILE A 9 -35.97 -4.12 -24.97
CA ILE A 9 -35.22 -2.86 -24.98
C ILE A 9 -34.80 -2.47 -23.55
N LEU A 10 -35.70 -2.61 -22.58
CA LEU A 10 -35.39 -2.29 -21.18
C LEU A 10 -34.27 -3.18 -20.63
N ALA A 11 -34.34 -4.49 -20.88
CA ALA A 11 -33.30 -5.44 -20.49
C ALA A 11 -31.95 -5.13 -21.15
N LEU A 12 -31.95 -4.75 -22.43
CA LEU A 12 -30.76 -4.35 -23.16
C LEU A 12 -30.16 -3.06 -22.58
N CYS A 13 -30.98 -2.05 -22.24
CA CYS A 13 -30.52 -0.82 -21.59
C CYS A 13 -29.90 -1.10 -20.21
N VAL A 14 -30.50 -1.98 -19.41
CA VAL A 14 -29.96 -2.38 -18.10
C VAL A 14 -28.61 -3.10 -18.25
N LEU A 15 -28.50 -4.02 -19.22
CA LEU A 15 -27.24 -4.70 -19.54
C LEU A 15 -26.13 -3.74 -20.00
N LEU A 16 -26.50 -2.71 -20.79
CA LEU A 16 -25.56 -1.68 -21.25
C LEU A 16 -25.12 -0.76 -20.10
N LEU A 17 -26.02 -0.39 -19.19
CA LEU A 17 -25.70 0.38 -17.99
C LEU A 17 -24.76 -0.39 -17.05
N LEU A 18 -25.01 -1.69 -16.82
CA LEU A 18 -24.13 -2.53 -16.01
C LEU A 18 -22.74 -2.68 -16.65
N ARG A 19 -22.64 -2.68 -17.99
CA ARG A 19 -21.34 -2.70 -18.69
C ARG A 19 -20.59 -1.37 -18.69
N SER A 20 -21.29 -0.24 -18.59
CA SER A 20 -20.66 1.09 -18.51
C SER A 20 -20.19 1.46 -17.11
N VAL A 21 -20.63 0.74 -16.07
CA VAL A 21 -19.96 0.70 -14.75
C VAL A 21 -18.70 -0.18 -14.83
N ARG A 22 -17.80 0.15 -15.76
CA ARG A 22 -16.40 -0.22 -15.55
C ARG A 22 -15.93 0.59 -14.34
N PRO A 23 -15.26 -0.02 -13.35
CA PRO A 23 -14.54 0.78 -12.37
C PRO A 23 -13.61 1.68 -13.19
N LYS A 24 -13.80 3.00 -13.06
CA LYS A 24 -12.83 3.95 -13.57
C LYS A 24 -11.52 3.56 -12.89
N THR A 25 -10.61 2.96 -13.65
CA THR A 25 -9.18 3.06 -13.40
C THR A 25 -8.86 4.54 -13.58
N GLU A 26 -9.21 5.34 -12.57
CA GLU A 26 -8.75 6.70 -12.44
C GLU A 26 -7.23 6.63 -12.51
N ARG A 27 -6.71 7.44 -13.44
CA ARG A 27 -5.30 7.68 -13.70
C ARG A 27 -4.54 7.66 -12.38
N LEU A 28 -3.38 7.00 -12.40
CA LEU A 28 -2.33 7.12 -11.39
C LEU A 28 -2.22 8.60 -10.98
N SER A 29 -2.87 8.93 -9.88
CA SER A 29 -2.69 10.17 -9.16
C SER A 29 -1.20 10.30 -8.91
N GLN A 30 -0.67 11.51 -9.05
CA GLN A 30 0.71 11.83 -8.68
C GLN A 30 1.07 11.16 -7.35
N PRO A 31 2.32 10.70 -7.16
CA PRO A 31 2.71 9.99 -5.95
C PRO A 31 2.30 10.83 -4.75
N LEU A 32 1.52 10.21 -3.87
CA LEU A 32 0.82 10.89 -2.79
C LEU A 32 1.78 11.49 -1.74
N LEU A 33 3.02 11.02 -1.76
CA LEU A 33 4.13 11.43 -0.94
C LEU A 33 5.32 11.75 -1.86
N PRO A 34 6.15 12.77 -1.53
CA PRO A 34 7.37 13.04 -2.27
C PRO A 34 8.35 11.85 -2.15
N PRO A 35 9.22 11.61 -3.17
CA PRO A 35 10.16 10.49 -3.16
C PRO A 35 11.07 10.43 -1.92
N GLU A 36 11.45 11.59 -1.40
CA GLU A 36 12.29 11.73 -0.19
C GLU A 36 11.65 11.13 1.07
N GLU A 37 10.33 11.04 1.12
CA GLU A 37 9.60 10.42 2.24
C GLU A 37 9.49 8.89 2.09
N LEU A 38 9.77 8.36 0.90
CA LEU A 38 9.69 6.94 0.57
C LEU A 38 11.03 6.22 0.66
N VAL A 39 12.14 6.94 0.78
CA VAL A 39 13.48 6.37 0.86
C VAL A 39 14.10 6.69 2.22
N LEU A 40 14.61 5.67 2.91
CA LEU A 40 15.19 5.76 4.24
C LEU A 40 16.63 5.29 4.24
N ALA A 41 17.56 6.14 4.66
CA ALA A 41 18.91 5.71 4.98
C ALA A 41 18.97 5.22 6.43
N LEU A 42 19.41 3.97 6.63
CA LEU A 42 19.60 3.35 7.92
C LEU A 42 21.09 3.00 8.12
N PRO A 43 21.75 3.44 9.21
CA PRO A 43 23.16 3.16 9.47
C PRO A 43 23.36 1.74 10.06
N VAL A 44 22.78 0.73 9.41
CA VAL A 44 22.79 -0.67 9.84
C VAL A 44 22.98 -1.60 8.65
N SER A 45 23.36 -2.85 8.93
CA SER A 45 23.48 -3.87 7.88
C SER A 45 22.12 -4.22 7.23
N PRO A 46 22.09 -4.74 5.99
CA PRO A 46 20.84 -5.11 5.32
C PRO A 46 20.00 -6.11 6.11
N THR A 47 20.63 -7.08 6.78
CA THR A 47 19.95 -8.05 7.64
C THR A 47 19.25 -7.39 8.81
N GLN A 48 19.89 -6.39 9.44
CA GLN A 48 19.29 -5.64 10.54
C GLN A 48 18.18 -4.70 10.04
N ALA A 49 18.38 -4.02 8.91
CA ALA A 49 17.36 -3.20 8.28
C ALA A 49 16.12 -4.03 7.92
N PHE A 50 16.30 -5.23 7.38
CA PHE A 50 15.22 -6.17 7.05
C PHE A 50 14.42 -6.57 8.29
N ALA A 51 15.11 -7.02 9.35
CA ALA A 51 14.45 -7.38 10.61
C ALA A 51 13.69 -6.19 11.24
N ARG A 52 14.25 -4.98 11.13
CA ARG A 52 13.60 -3.75 11.62
C ARG A 52 12.35 -3.41 10.81
N CYS A 53 12.35 -3.65 9.50
CA CYS A 53 11.17 -3.53 8.65
C CYS A 53 10.08 -4.55 9.02
N GLU A 54 10.44 -5.81 9.27
CA GLU A 54 9.50 -6.85 9.72
C GLU A 54 8.84 -6.47 11.06
N ALA A 55 9.64 -6.02 12.03
CA ALA A 55 9.13 -5.57 13.32
C ALA A 55 8.17 -4.38 13.17
N ALA A 56 8.55 -3.36 12.41
CA ALA A 56 7.72 -2.18 12.17
C ALA A 56 6.40 -2.52 11.47
N LEU A 57 6.41 -3.48 10.53
CA LEU A 57 5.20 -3.98 9.88
C LEU A 57 4.28 -4.73 10.87
N ALA A 58 4.86 -5.58 11.72
CA ALA A 58 4.11 -6.30 12.76
C ALA A 58 3.46 -5.34 13.77
N GLU A 59 4.20 -4.33 14.24
CA GLU A 59 3.68 -3.27 15.13
C GLU A 59 2.57 -2.44 14.48
N ALA A 60 2.68 -2.20 13.17
CA ALA A 60 1.64 -1.51 12.40
C ALA A 60 0.38 -2.38 12.17
N GLY A 61 0.37 -3.64 12.64
CA GLY A 61 -0.70 -4.60 12.40
C GLY A 61 -0.82 -4.96 10.91
N ALA A 62 0.26 -4.82 10.14
CA ALA A 62 0.28 -5.18 8.74
C ALA A 62 0.46 -6.71 8.60
N GLU A 63 -0.34 -7.32 7.73
CA GLU A 63 -0.23 -8.73 7.41
C GLU A 63 0.87 -8.92 6.36
N VAL A 64 2.02 -9.45 6.76
CA VAL A 64 3.11 -9.79 5.85
C VAL A 64 2.66 -10.93 4.94
N ARG A 65 2.69 -10.68 3.62
CA ARG A 65 2.28 -11.63 2.57
C ARG A 65 3.48 -12.37 1.98
N TYR A 66 4.62 -11.70 1.89
CA TYR A 66 5.86 -12.24 1.33
C TYR A 66 7.04 -11.55 2.01
N ALA A 67 8.06 -12.34 2.35
CA ALA A 67 9.30 -11.88 2.94
C ALA A 67 10.45 -12.69 2.31
N ASP A 68 11.42 -11.99 1.74
CA ASP A 68 12.58 -12.57 1.08
C ASP A 68 13.82 -11.76 1.48
N ALA A 69 14.49 -12.25 2.53
CA ALA A 69 15.67 -11.61 3.10
C ALA A 69 16.87 -11.63 2.14
N GLU A 70 16.97 -12.62 1.25
CA GLU A 70 18.05 -12.71 0.27
C GLU A 70 17.93 -11.62 -0.79
N ARG A 71 16.69 -11.31 -1.21
CA ARG A 71 16.40 -10.23 -2.17
C ARG A 71 16.11 -8.88 -1.51
N GLY A 72 16.08 -8.82 -0.18
CA GLY A 72 15.73 -7.62 0.57
C GLY A 72 14.30 -7.14 0.30
N LEU A 73 13.34 -8.04 0.05
CA LEU A 73 11.97 -7.68 -0.34
C LEU A 73 10.95 -8.12 0.69
N LEU A 74 10.10 -7.18 1.11
CA LEU A 74 8.94 -7.43 1.97
C LEU A 74 7.69 -6.89 1.29
N THR A 75 6.59 -7.66 1.33
CA THR A 75 5.27 -7.17 0.95
C THR A 75 4.28 -7.42 2.06
N ALA A 76 3.44 -6.42 2.34
CA ALA A 76 2.45 -6.49 3.40
C ALA A 76 1.14 -5.82 2.98
N ALA A 77 0.08 -6.13 3.71
CA ALA A 77 -1.22 -5.49 3.54
C ALA A 77 -1.74 -4.97 4.88
N CYS A 78 -2.30 -3.77 4.90
CA CYS A 78 -2.98 -3.22 6.07
C CYS A 78 -4.36 -2.63 5.72
N THR A 79 -5.20 -2.50 6.75
CA THR A 79 -6.55 -1.91 6.66
C THR A 79 -6.50 -0.40 6.78
N LEU A 80 -7.20 0.33 5.92
CA LEU A 80 -7.31 1.80 5.97
C LEU A 80 -8.63 2.27 6.60
N GLY A 81 -8.99 1.69 7.75
CA GLY A 81 -10.17 2.04 8.56
C GLY A 81 -11.53 1.58 8.00
N GLY A 82 -11.69 1.46 6.69
CA GLY A 82 -12.87 0.88 6.05
C GLY A 82 -12.78 -0.64 5.89
N PRO A 83 -13.91 -1.39 5.90
CA PRO A 83 -13.91 -2.86 5.79
C PRO A 83 -13.34 -3.40 4.46
N ARG A 84 -13.28 -2.54 3.43
CA ARG A 84 -12.74 -2.87 2.10
C ARG A 84 -11.55 -2.01 1.70
N ASP A 85 -11.15 -1.06 2.53
CA ASP A 85 -10.04 -0.16 2.19
C ASP A 85 -8.74 -0.84 2.60
N ARG A 86 -7.91 -1.13 1.61
CA ARG A 86 -6.64 -1.84 1.80
C ARG A 86 -5.49 -0.97 1.30
N LEU A 87 -4.38 -1.08 1.99
CA LEU A 87 -3.08 -0.56 1.58
C LEU A 87 -2.14 -1.74 1.42
N ALA A 88 -1.65 -1.94 0.20
CA ALA A 88 -0.53 -2.83 -0.07
C ALA A 88 0.76 -2.02 0.09
N LEU A 89 1.71 -2.59 0.83
CA LEU A 89 3.03 -2.03 1.10
C LEU A 89 4.08 -2.96 0.50
N ILE A 90 5.10 -2.38 -0.12
CA ILE A 90 6.26 -3.05 -0.67
C ILE A 90 7.49 -2.34 -0.12
N LEU A 91 8.37 -3.06 0.57
CA LEU A 91 9.60 -2.52 1.11
C LEU A 91 10.78 -3.23 0.45
N HIS A 92 11.71 -2.45 -0.07
CA HIS A 92 12.96 -2.92 -0.65
C HIS A 92 14.13 -2.46 0.20
N VAL A 93 15.03 -3.37 0.55
CA VAL A 93 16.24 -3.10 1.33
C VAL A 93 17.46 -3.26 0.42
N TYR A 94 18.23 -2.19 0.25
CA TYR A 94 19.45 -2.16 -0.54
C TYR A 94 20.68 -1.92 0.34
N PRO A 95 21.80 -2.61 0.11
CA PRO A 95 23.06 -2.28 0.76
C PRO A 95 23.62 -0.96 0.22
N THR A 96 24.17 -0.12 1.08
CA THR A 96 24.90 1.10 0.72
C THR A 96 26.28 1.14 1.39
N ALA A 97 27.12 2.12 1.04
CA ALA A 97 28.45 2.27 1.63
C ALA A 97 28.40 2.56 3.14
N ASP A 98 27.36 3.28 3.59
CA ASP A 98 27.21 3.75 4.97
C ASP A 98 26.20 2.93 5.78
N GLY A 99 25.62 1.86 5.19
CA GLY A 99 24.64 1.02 5.83
C GLY A 99 23.65 0.39 4.83
N SER A 100 22.38 0.72 5.00
CA SER A 100 21.29 0.23 4.14
C SER A 100 20.34 1.35 3.76
N GLU A 101 19.74 1.23 2.59
CA GLU A 101 18.64 2.06 2.16
C GLU A 101 17.36 1.23 2.11
N VAL A 102 16.26 1.77 2.61
CA VAL A 102 14.94 1.15 2.53
C VAL A 102 14.03 2.02 1.69
N GLU A 103 13.58 1.49 0.56
CA GLU A 103 12.59 2.10 -0.31
C GLU A 103 11.21 1.53 0.01
N LEU A 104 10.23 2.42 0.19
CA LEU A 104 8.84 2.12 0.47
C LEU A 104 7.98 2.46 -0.76
N ASP A 105 7.40 1.45 -1.39
CA ASP A 105 6.34 1.62 -2.38
C ASP A 105 5.00 1.15 -1.79
N PHE A 106 3.91 1.75 -2.25
CA PHE A 106 2.59 1.41 -1.77
C PHE A 106 1.52 1.59 -2.84
N LYS A 107 0.49 0.76 -2.73
CA LYS A 107 -0.68 0.82 -3.58
C LYS A 107 -1.94 0.75 -2.74
N THR A 108 -2.85 1.69 -2.96
CA THR A 108 -4.17 1.67 -2.33
C THR A 108 -5.15 0.92 -3.20
N ALA A 109 -5.99 0.11 -2.57
CA ALA A 109 -7.23 -0.41 -3.15
C ALA A 109 -8.35 0.07 -2.23
N SER A 110 -8.94 1.21 -2.56
CA SER A 110 -9.89 1.88 -1.68
C SER A 110 -11.15 2.32 -2.41
N TYR A 111 -12.27 2.29 -1.67
CA TYR A 111 -13.61 2.58 -2.17
C TYR A 111 -14.28 3.74 -1.41
N SER A 112 -13.57 4.41 -0.50
CA SER A 112 -14.12 5.45 0.37
C SER A 112 -13.37 6.79 0.29
N ARG A 113 -14.02 7.91 0.62
CA ARG A 113 -13.40 9.25 0.55
C ARG A 113 -12.25 9.39 1.57
N GLY A 114 -11.22 10.17 1.20
CA GLY A 114 -10.08 10.48 2.07
C GLY A 114 -9.10 9.32 2.30
N HIS A 115 -9.18 8.27 1.46
CA HIS A 115 -8.32 7.10 1.58
C HIS A 115 -6.84 7.42 1.38
N ASP A 116 -6.55 8.40 0.53
CA ASP A 116 -5.21 8.85 0.22
C ASP A 116 -4.53 9.43 1.47
N ALA A 117 -5.15 10.41 2.11
CA ALA A 117 -4.62 10.98 3.35
C ALA A 117 -4.37 9.91 4.44
N ARG A 118 -5.26 8.91 4.55
CA ARG A 118 -5.07 7.78 5.47
C ARG A 118 -3.92 6.87 5.07
N ALA A 119 -3.76 6.59 3.78
CA ALA A 119 -2.65 5.80 3.26
C ALA A 119 -1.31 6.51 3.50
N ALA A 120 -1.23 7.80 3.16
CA ALA A 120 -0.07 8.64 3.47
C ALA A 120 0.27 8.61 4.96
N ALA A 121 -0.71 8.86 5.84
CA ALA A 121 -0.49 8.82 7.28
C ALA A 121 0.01 7.45 7.76
N GLN A 122 -0.49 6.36 7.19
CA GLN A 122 -0.06 5.00 7.53
C GLN A 122 1.38 4.73 7.08
N VAL A 123 1.76 5.17 5.87
CA VAL A 123 3.14 5.04 5.35
C VAL A 123 4.10 5.89 6.19
N LEU A 124 3.75 7.13 6.51
CA LEU A 124 4.56 7.99 7.38
C LEU A 124 4.72 7.39 8.79
N ALA A 125 3.65 6.85 9.38
CA ALA A 125 3.74 6.18 10.67
C ALA A 125 4.59 4.91 10.61
N LEU A 126 4.59 4.17 9.48
CA LEU A 126 5.48 3.02 9.29
C LEU A 126 6.94 3.46 9.18
N ARG A 127 7.19 4.52 8.41
CA ARG A 127 8.51 5.15 8.26
C ARG A 127 9.10 5.56 9.62
N GLU A 128 8.31 6.23 10.45
CA GLU A 128 8.74 6.64 11.80
C GLU A 128 9.11 5.44 12.68
N ARG A 129 8.38 4.32 12.58
CA ARG A 129 8.71 3.09 13.31
C ARG A 129 10.02 2.46 12.82
N ILE A 130 10.24 2.39 11.51
CA ILE A 130 11.49 1.86 10.92
C ILE A 130 12.70 2.69 11.35
N LEU A 131 12.52 4.01 11.47
CA LEU A 131 13.56 4.94 11.89
C LEU A 131 13.83 4.93 13.40
N ARG A 132 12.91 4.39 14.22
CA ARG A 132 13.14 4.29 15.66
C ARG A 132 14.29 3.32 15.91
N THR A 133 15.38 3.82 16.48
CA THR A 133 16.44 2.99 17.05
C THR A 133 15.97 2.45 18.39
N ASP A 134 16.27 1.19 18.69
CA ASP A 134 15.97 0.51 19.97
C ASP A 134 16.71 1.10 21.20
N ASP A 135 17.18 2.35 21.11
CA ASP A 135 17.95 3.03 22.18
C ASP A 135 17.10 3.41 23.41
N GLU A 136 15.80 3.10 23.44
CA GLU A 136 14.92 3.33 24.60
C GLU A 136 14.78 2.13 25.55
N GLU A 137 15.43 0.98 25.30
CA GLU A 137 15.44 -0.19 26.20
C GLU A 137 16.75 -0.37 27.01
N ARG A 138 17.32 0.72 27.53
CA ARG A 138 18.43 0.65 28.50
C ARG A 138 18.17 1.43 29.79
#